data_AF-A0A2J0LJ39-F1
#
_entry.id   AF-A0A2J0LJ39-F1
#
_cell.length_a   1.000
_cell.length_b   1.000
_cell.length_c   1.000
_cell.angle_alpha   90.00
_cell.angle_beta   90.00
_cell.angle_gamma   90.00
#
_symmetry.space_group_name_H-M   'P 1'
#
loop_
_entity.id
_entity.type
_entity.pdbx_description
1 polymer ?
#
loop_
_entity_poly.entity_id
_entity_poly.type
_entity_poly.pdbx_seq_one_letter_code
_entity_poly.pdbx_strand_id
1 'polypeptide(L)'
;LPTFLLICGLPVYWIELYFLNTGRGQTSFLAWLAFAALAAVILLKRPPDSADAISPQTFFNLLKERSTRYFVGLGILLAGIIVTVGLRASFFPPHLSQETDFINYHIMLPRQHLIQGSFDFIRWSVADLFLIPLDYAVAPFSLATQLPNKWPFFIFFIGLILMALSLTYQFSRKNALSVMLVLFAVLGSHNIGIQIGAAMFDLMMCYLFLAALDSLLNQRWVLFSVEAAFYFWSKSFLPVQIGLIIVCMVLIYYVLRWFKLTGVYWDFQNLVAQSWIVQLKRQGKMIAGIFLVSSCVIAGPFLVKTLAHAGTPLYPFAVGSLNRPIDPVSGHWRSLLRNAEYMVHDVKDDYGHGRSPVDFLKHFWLIAVPEKDVNNAFDYPLGLVYLLVLGLFLRNVFLSLRK
;
A
#
# COMPACT_ATOMS: atom_id res chain seq x y z
N LEU A 1 -6.74 4.84 -11.58
CA LEU A 1 -5.91 4.21 -12.63
C LEU A 1 -5.07 3.05 -12.07
N PRO A 2 -4.27 3.18 -11.00
CA PRO A 2 -3.47 2.07 -10.50
C PRO A 2 -4.28 0.83 -10.09
N THR A 3 -5.46 0.99 -9.47
CA THR A 3 -6.39 -0.14 -9.21
C THR A 3 -6.72 -0.95 -10.47
N PHE A 4 -6.85 -0.29 -11.62
CA PHE A 4 -7.16 -0.97 -12.88
C PHE A 4 -5.99 -1.79 -13.43
N LEU A 5 -4.75 -1.46 -13.05
CA LEU A 5 -3.59 -2.30 -13.34
C LEU A 5 -3.81 -3.68 -12.70
N LEU A 6 -4.26 -3.73 -11.44
CA LEU A 6 -4.57 -5.00 -10.75
C LEU A 6 -5.77 -5.74 -11.37
N ILE A 7 -6.83 -5.00 -11.72
CA ILE A 7 -8.04 -5.56 -12.34
C ILE A 7 -7.72 -6.21 -13.69
N CYS A 8 -6.81 -5.62 -14.48
CA CYS A 8 -6.38 -6.18 -15.77
C CYS A 8 -5.37 -7.31 -15.59
N GLY A 9 -4.40 -7.14 -14.69
CA GLY A 9 -3.31 -8.09 -14.51
C GLY A 9 -3.77 -9.43 -13.97
N LEU A 10 -4.56 -9.44 -12.89
CA LEU A 10 -4.91 -10.70 -12.24
C LEU A 10 -5.58 -11.69 -13.22
N PRO A 11 -6.65 -11.33 -13.97
CA PRO A 11 -7.26 -12.25 -14.93
C PRO A 11 -6.31 -12.67 -16.06
N VAL A 12 -5.47 -11.76 -16.56
CA VAL A 12 -4.49 -12.10 -17.61
C VAL A 12 -3.49 -13.13 -17.09
N TYR A 13 -3.00 -12.99 -15.86
CA TYR A 13 -2.12 -13.98 -15.26
C TYR A 13 -2.78 -15.37 -15.22
N TRP A 14 -4.06 -15.46 -14.80
CA TRP A 14 -4.81 -16.73 -14.81
C TRP A 14 -4.96 -17.32 -16.21
N ILE A 15 -5.27 -16.48 -17.21
CA ILE A 15 -5.40 -16.90 -18.61
C ILE A 15 -4.06 -17.46 -19.12
N GLU A 16 -2.97 -16.76 -18.84
CA GLU A 16 -1.65 -17.15 -19.34
C GLU A 16 -1.12 -18.41 -18.65
N LEU A 17 -1.39 -18.57 -17.35
CA LEU A 17 -1.01 -19.75 -16.58
C LEU A 17 -1.77 -21.00 -17.04
N TYR A 18 -3.10 -20.93 -17.13
CA TYR A 18 -3.93 -22.14 -17.34
C TYR A 18 -4.31 -22.41 -18.78
N PHE A 19 -4.52 -21.37 -19.60
CA PHE A 19 -5.07 -21.53 -20.94
C PHE A 19 -4.01 -21.43 -22.03
N LEU A 20 -3.09 -20.48 -21.92
CA LEU A 20 -1.99 -20.38 -22.88
C LEU A 20 -0.86 -21.36 -22.55
N ASN A 21 -0.66 -21.64 -21.25
CA ASN A 21 0.35 -22.54 -20.69
C ASN A 21 1.65 -22.54 -21.51
N THR A 22 2.24 -21.35 -21.64
CA THR A 22 3.37 -21.16 -22.55
C THR A 22 4.63 -21.92 -22.10
N GLY A 23 4.65 -22.45 -20.86
CA GLY A 23 5.81 -23.06 -20.22
C GLY A 23 6.98 -22.09 -20.03
N ARG A 24 6.74 -20.80 -20.27
CA ARG A 24 7.74 -19.74 -20.18
C ARG A 24 7.47 -18.95 -18.92
N GLY A 25 8.53 -18.65 -18.18
CA GLY A 25 8.45 -17.78 -17.00
C GLY A 25 8.28 -16.30 -17.34
N GLN A 26 7.47 -15.96 -18.34
CA GLN A 26 7.24 -14.61 -18.83
C GLN A 26 5.79 -14.48 -19.23
N THR A 27 5.27 -13.26 -19.09
CA THR A 27 3.91 -12.92 -19.49
C THR A 27 3.89 -12.16 -20.81
N SER A 28 2.76 -12.19 -21.52
CA SER A 28 2.62 -11.40 -22.74
C SER A 28 2.33 -9.92 -22.42
N PHE A 29 2.36 -9.07 -23.45
CA PHE A 29 1.95 -7.67 -23.33
C PHE A 29 0.42 -7.48 -23.24
N LEU A 30 -0.37 -8.56 -23.13
CA LEU A 30 -1.84 -8.48 -23.10
C LEU A 30 -2.36 -7.60 -21.96
N ALA A 31 -1.81 -7.76 -20.75
CA ALA A 31 -2.19 -6.93 -19.60
C ALA A 31 -1.86 -5.44 -19.82
N TRP A 32 -0.71 -5.14 -20.43
CA TRP A 32 -0.32 -3.79 -20.81
C TRP A 32 -1.29 -3.16 -21.82
N LEU A 33 -1.68 -3.90 -22.85
CA LEU A 33 -2.63 -3.45 -23.87
C LEU A 33 -4.02 -3.22 -23.28
N ALA A 34 -4.51 -4.15 -22.45
CA ALA A 34 -5.80 -4.02 -21.76
C ALA A 34 -5.81 -2.80 -20.82
N PHE A 35 -4.74 -2.61 -20.05
CA PHE A 35 -4.59 -1.46 -19.17
C PHE A 35 -4.54 -0.14 -19.97
N ALA A 36 -3.77 -0.07 -21.04
CA ALA A 36 -3.66 1.12 -21.88
C ALA A 36 -5.01 1.50 -22.53
N ALA A 37 -5.74 0.52 -23.05
CA ALA A 37 -7.07 0.74 -23.62
C ALA A 37 -8.05 1.27 -22.57
N LEU A 38 -8.07 0.68 -21.38
CA LEU A 38 -8.95 1.13 -20.30
C LEU A 38 -8.55 2.51 -19.77
N ALA A 39 -7.25 2.76 -19.62
CA ALA A 39 -6.73 4.07 -19.23
C ALA A 39 -7.13 5.15 -20.24
N ALA A 40 -7.05 4.86 -21.54
CA ALA A 40 -7.50 5.78 -22.59
C ALA A 40 -9.01 6.08 -22.47
N VAL A 41 -9.86 5.05 -22.27
CA VAL A 41 -11.31 5.26 -22.07
C VAL A 41 -11.59 6.12 -20.84
N ILE A 42 -10.88 5.90 -19.73
CA ILE A 42 -11.04 6.66 -18.49
C ILE A 42 -10.59 8.11 -18.68
N LEU A 43 -9.47 8.35 -19.36
CA LEU A 43 -8.92 9.68 -19.59
C LEU A 43 -9.75 10.48 -20.62
N LEU A 44 -10.35 9.80 -21.60
CA LEU A 44 -11.20 10.42 -22.63
C LEU A 44 -12.62 10.70 -22.13
N LYS A 45 -13.10 9.98 -21.11
CA LYS A 45 -14.33 10.37 -20.42
C LYS A 45 -14.10 11.71 -19.74
N ARG A 46 -14.84 12.73 -20.20
CA ARG A 46 -14.92 14.02 -19.49
C ARG A 46 -15.22 13.73 -18.03
N PRO A 47 -14.45 14.26 -17.07
CA PRO A 47 -14.84 14.16 -15.69
C PRO A 47 -16.25 14.75 -15.56
N PRO A 48 -17.16 14.14 -14.77
CA PRO A 48 -18.38 14.85 -14.39
C PRO A 48 -17.97 16.22 -13.83
N ASP A 49 -18.83 17.23 -13.98
CA ASP A 49 -18.64 18.59 -13.44
C ASP A 49 -18.63 18.59 -11.89
N SER A 50 -17.73 17.81 -11.28
CA SER A 50 -17.57 17.69 -9.84
C SER A 50 -16.75 18.88 -9.37
N ALA A 51 -17.39 19.73 -8.56
CA ALA A 51 -16.89 20.94 -7.92
C ALA A 51 -15.69 20.74 -6.95
N ASP A 52 -14.98 19.62 -7.06
CA ASP A 52 -13.97 19.13 -6.11
C ASP A 52 -12.56 19.03 -6.71
N ALA A 53 -12.38 19.41 -7.98
CA ALA A 53 -11.04 19.69 -8.50
C ALA A 53 -10.51 21.00 -7.88
N ILE A 54 -9.22 21.02 -7.52
CA ILE A 54 -8.53 22.24 -7.12
C ILE A 54 -8.68 23.24 -8.27
N SER A 55 -9.49 24.29 -8.07
CA SER A 55 -9.64 25.28 -9.13
C SER A 55 -8.28 25.94 -9.39
N PRO A 56 -7.87 26.10 -10.66
CA PRO A 56 -6.62 26.79 -10.99
C PRO A 56 -6.52 28.16 -10.30
N GLN A 57 -7.64 28.89 -10.23
CA GLN A 57 -7.76 30.14 -9.49
C GLN A 57 -7.37 30.03 -8.01
N THR A 58 -7.76 28.96 -7.31
CA THR A 58 -7.41 28.74 -5.89
C THR A 58 -5.91 28.54 -5.71
N PHE A 59 -5.26 27.80 -6.62
CA PHE A 59 -3.81 27.60 -6.62
C PHE A 59 -3.07 28.92 -6.93
N PHE A 60 -3.53 29.69 -7.92
CA PHE A 60 -2.96 31.00 -8.24
C PHE A 60 -3.16 32.03 -7.12
N ASN A 61 -4.27 31.96 -6.38
CA ASN A 61 -4.51 32.80 -5.22
C ASN A 61 -3.53 32.50 -4.07
N LEU A 62 -3.08 31.25 -3.90
CA LEU A 62 -2.05 30.87 -2.93
C LEU A 62 -0.69 31.53 -3.22
N LEU A 63 -0.38 31.76 -4.49
CA LEU A 63 0.90 32.34 -4.95
C LEU A 63 0.98 33.87 -4.79
N LYS A 64 -0.09 34.52 -4.29
CA LYS A 64 -0.13 35.97 -4.07
C LYS A 64 0.78 36.41 -2.92
N GLU A 65 0.89 35.62 -1.84
CA GLU A 65 1.80 35.91 -0.74
C GLU A 65 3.26 35.53 -1.09
N ARG A 66 4.18 36.45 -0.82
CA ARG A 66 5.59 36.35 -1.26
C ARG A 66 6.33 35.18 -0.60
N SER A 67 6.10 34.94 0.70
CA SER A 67 6.66 33.81 1.47
C SER A 67 6.13 32.46 0.98
N THR A 68 4.81 32.37 0.76
CA THR A 68 4.12 31.18 0.25
C THR A 68 4.62 30.80 -1.14
N ARG A 69 4.94 31.78 -1.99
CA ARG A 69 5.51 31.55 -3.33
C ARG A 69 6.87 30.87 -3.31
N TYR A 70 7.80 31.32 -2.45
CA TYR A 70 9.12 30.70 -2.35
C TYR A 70 9.03 29.28 -1.76
N PHE A 71 8.20 29.10 -0.73
CA PHE A 71 7.99 27.79 -0.11
C PHE A 71 7.38 26.78 -1.10
N VAL A 72 6.33 27.19 -1.82
CA VAL A 72 5.69 26.35 -2.85
C VAL A 72 6.64 26.09 -4.01
N GLY A 73 7.40 27.09 -4.48
CA GLY A 73 8.36 26.95 -5.56
C GLY A 73 9.50 25.98 -5.24
N LEU A 74 10.13 26.12 -4.08
CA LEU A 74 11.16 25.20 -3.60
C LEU A 74 10.61 23.79 -3.42
N GLY A 75 9.42 23.68 -2.86
CA GLY A 75 8.77 22.41 -2.63
C GLY A 75 8.43 21.65 -3.93
N ILE A 76 7.91 22.34 -4.95
CA ILE A 76 7.67 21.74 -6.27
C ILE A 76 8.99 21.27 -6.90
N LEU A 77 10.07 22.05 -6.78
CA LEU A 77 11.38 21.69 -7.28
C LEU A 77 11.91 20.41 -6.60
N LEU A 78 11.89 20.37 -5.27
CA LEU A 78 12.32 19.20 -4.50
C LEU A 78 11.47 17.97 -4.81
N ALA A 79 10.15 18.16 -4.91
CA ALA A 79 9.23 17.11 -5.31
C ALA A 79 9.57 16.54 -6.70
N GLY A 80 9.83 17.41 -7.68
CA GLY A 80 10.24 17.01 -9.03
C GLY A 80 11.55 16.22 -9.04
N ILE A 81 12.54 16.63 -8.22
CA ILE A 81 13.80 15.90 -8.08
C ILE A 81 13.55 14.50 -7.52
N ILE A 82 12.81 14.38 -6.41
CA ILE A 82 12.52 13.08 -5.76
C ILE A 82 11.77 12.15 -6.70
N VAL A 83 10.73 12.65 -7.38
CA VAL A 83 9.97 11.85 -8.36
C VAL A 83 10.86 11.39 -9.52
N THR A 84 11.75 12.25 -10.02
CA THR A 84 12.68 11.90 -11.12
C THR A 84 13.73 10.88 -10.67
N VAL A 85 14.26 11.02 -9.46
CA VAL A 85 15.22 10.05 -8.89
C VAL A 85 14.53 8.72 -8.66
N GLY A 86 13.35 8.69 -8.05
CA GLY A 86 12.56 7.47 -7.87
C GLY A 86 12.20 6.80 -9.19
N LEU A 87 11.87 7.60 -10.21
CA LEU A 87 11.62 7.12 -11.56
C LEU A 87 12.85 6.43 -12.14
N ARG A 88 14.02 7.08 -12.06
CA ARG A 88 15.28 6.51 -12.53
C ARG A 88 15.65 5.25 -11.75
N ALA A 89 15.44 5.23 -10.43
CA ALA A 89 15.64 4.09 -9.57
C ALA A 89 14.80 2.87 -9.99
N SER A 90 13.56 3.09 -10.42
CA SER A 90 12.66 2.02 -10.88
C SER A 90 13.13 1.30 -12.15
N PHE A 91 14.03 1.92 -12.93
CA PHE A 91 14.61 1.28 -14.12
C PHE A 91 15.88 0.47 -13.82
N PHE A 92 16.48 0.63 -12.65
CA PHE A 92 17.69 -0.13 -12.32
C PHE A 92 17.35 -1.55 -11.86
N PRO A 93 18.20 -2.52 -12.21
CA PRO A 93 18.06 -3.86 -11.68
C PRO A 93 18.18 -3.85 -10.16
N PRO A 94 17.70 -4.92 -9.50
CA PRO A 94 17.85 -5.03 -8.07
C PRO A 94 19.32 -4.97 -7.63
N HIS A 95 19.63 -4.08 -6.69
CA HIS A 95 20.98 -3.80 -6.19
C HIS A 95 21.03 -3.56 -4.68
N LEU A 96 19.87 -3.44 -4.01
CA LEU A 96 19.77 -3.31 -2.56
C LEU A 96 19.37 -4.64 -1.92
N SER A 97 19.83 -4.91 -0.70
CA SER A 97 19.44 -6.12 0.04
C SER A 97 17.94 -6.16 0.31
N GLN A 98 17.30 -4.99 0.47
CA GLN A 98 15.86 -4.84 0.62
C GLN A 98 15.06 -5.29 -0.62
N GLU A 99 15.69 -5.40 -1.79
CA GLU A 99 15.06 -5.82 -3.04
C GLU A 99 15.08 -7.34 -3.24
N THR A 100 15.73 -8.06 -2.31
CA THR A 100 15.77 -9.52 -2.32
C THR A 100 14.37 -10.11 -2.21
N ASP A 101 13.50 -9.51 -1.39
CA ASP A 101 12.10 -9.92 -1.27
C ASP A 101 11.33 -9.69 -2.57
N PHE A 102 11.60 -8.55 -3.23
CA PHE A 102 11.03 -8.25 -4.55
C PHE A 102 11.42 -9.28 -5.60
N ILE A 103 12.70 -9.65 -5.68
CA ILE A 103 13.13 -10.67 -6.62
C ILE A 103 12.52 -12.03 -6.27
N ASN A 104 12.68 -12.47 -5.03
CA ASN A 104 12.38 -13.84 -4.64
C ASN A 104 10.89 -14.13 -4.60
N TYR A 105 10.10 -13.20 -4.09
CA TYR A 105 8.67 -13.42 -3.86
C TYR A 105 7.81 -12.78 -4.94
N HIS A 106 8.19 -11.60 -5.45
CA HIS A 106 7.31 -10.83 -6.36
C HIS A 106 7.61 -11.09 -7.84
N ILE A 107 8.82 -11.56 -8.17
CA ILE A 107 9.21 -11.93 -9.54
C ILE A 107 9.33 -13.44 -9.67
N MET A 108 10.18 -14.08 -8.86
CA MET A 108 10.55 -15.48 -9.04
C MET A 108 9.37 -16.42 -8.75
N LEU A 109 8.59 -16.19 -7.69
CA LEU A 109 7.48 -17.09 -7.35
C LEU A 109 6.39 -17.11 -8.44
N PRO A 110 5.83 -15.97 -8.91
CA PRO A 110 4.90 -15.99 -10.05
C PRO A 110 5.53 -16.55 -11.33
N ARG A 111 6.82 -16.30 -11.55
CA ARG A 111 7.55 -16.83 -12.69
C ARG A 111 7.66 -18.35 -12.68
N GLN A 112 7.93 -18.95 -11.52
CA GLN A 112 8.03 -20.40 -11.39
C GLN A 112 6.69 -21.09 -11.62
N HIS A 113 5.58 -20.53 -11.13
CA HIS A 113 4.26 -21.06 -11.44
C HIS A 113 3.94 -21.01 -12.93
N LEU A 114 4.31 -19.92 -13.63
CA LEU A 114 4.16 -19.85 -15.09
C LEU A 114 5.00 -20.90 -15.83
N ILE A 115 6.21 -21.20 -15.37
CA ILE A 115 7.06 -22.26 -15.94
C ILE A 115 6.44 -23.63 -15.73
N GLN A 116 5.92 -23.88 -14.53
CA GLN A 116 5.30 -25.16 -14.18
C GLN A 116 3.93 -25.35 -14.84
N GLY A 117 3.26 -24.25 -15.23
CA GLY A 117 1.89 -24.28 -15.71
C GLY A 117 0.90 -24.68 -14.60
N SER A 118 1.31 -24.57 -13.34
CA SER A 118 0.51 -24.96 -12.19
C SER A 118 0.86 -24.13 -10.95
N PHE A 119 -0.08 -24.13 -10.01
CA PHE A 119 0.13 -23.63 -8.67
C PHE A 119 0.59 -24.74 -7.71
N ASP A 120 1.26 -25.80 -8.18
CA ASP A 120 1.75 -26.84 -7.29
C ASP A 120 2.81 -26.33 -6.30
N PHE A 121 2.98 -27.06 -5.20
CA PHE A 121 3.86 -26.63 -4.11
C PHE A 121 5.34 -26.57 -4.53
N ILE A 122 5.93 -25.40 -4.33
CA ILE A 122 7.35 -25.12 -4.57
C ILE A 122 8.11 -25.27 -3.26
N ARG A 123 8.88 -26.37 -3.15
CA ARG A 123 9.50 -26.84 -1.90
C ARG A 123 10.44 -25.85 -1.20
N TRP A 124 11.04 -24.92 -1.93
CA TRP A 124 12.06 -24.03 -1.39
C TRP A 124 11.50 -22.69 -0.88
N SER A 125 10.23 -22.36 -1.14
CA SER A 125 9.64 -21.07 -0.78
C SER A 125 8.53 -21.21 0.24
N VAL A 126 8.70 -20.62 1.41
CA VAL A 126 7.63 -20.52 2.43
C VAL A 126 6.52 -19.57 1.95
N ALA A 127 6.86 -18.55 1.16
CA ALA A 127 5.88 -17.64 0.58
C ALA A 127 4.91 -18.35 -0.38
N ASP A 128 5.32 -19.50 -0.95
CA ASP A 128 4.44 -20.34 -1.76
C ASP A 128 3.26 -20.93 -0.97
N LEU A 129 3.44 -21.11 0.34
CA LEU A 129 2.38 -21.57 1.22
C LEU A 129 1.33 -20.50 1.47
N PHE A 130 1.66 -19.22 1.35
CA PHE A 130 0.77 -18.11 1.66
C PHE A 130 0.78 -17.10 0.53
N LEU A 131 0.24 -17.53 -0.60
CA LEU A 131 0.24 -16.73 -1.82
C LEU A 131 -0.49 -15.40 -1.64
N ILE A 132 0.14 -14.32 -2.09
CA ILE A 132 -0.40 -12.98 -2.04
C ILE A 132 -0.99 -12.62 -3.42
N PRO A 133 -2.30 -12.38 -3.54
CA PRO A 133 -2.94 -12.04 -4.82
C PRO A 133 -2.30 -10.87 -5.57
N LEU A 134 -1.73 -9.91 -4.84
CA LEU A 134 -1.08 -8.74 -5.42
C LEU A 134 0.17 -9.10 -6.24
N ASP A 135 0.93 -10.11 -5.83
CA ASP A 135 2.11 -10.61 -6.57
C ASP A 135 1.68 -11.00 -7.99
N TYR A 136 0.61 -11.78 -8.07
CA TYR A 136 0.05 -12.31 -9.31
C TYR A 136 -0.68 -11.28 -10.14
N ALA A 137 -1.31 -10.29 -9.50
CA ALA A 137 -1.95 -9.18 -10.19
C ALA A 137 -0.95 -8.23 -10.86
N VAL A 138 0.24 -8.07 -10.29
CA VAL A 138 1.30 -7.20 -10.86
C VAL A 138 2.25 -7.97 -11.77
N ALA A 139 2.39 -9.29 -11.60
CA ALA A 139 3.28 -10.14 -12.39
C ALA A 139 3.17 -9.93 -13.92
N PRO A 140 1.98 -9.81 -14.55
CA PRO A 140 1.87 -9.56 -15.99
C PRO A 140 2.55 -8.29 -16.50
N PHE A 141 2.72 -7.29 -15.63
CA PHE A 141 3.38 -6.04 -15.98
C PHE A 141 4.89 -6.12 -15.70
N SER A 142 5.28 -6.79 -14.63
CA SER A 142 6.68 -6.95 -14.21
C SER A 142 7.44 -8.05 -14.98
N LEU A 143 6.75 -9.08 -15.47
CA LEU A 143 7.31 -10.23 -16.19
C LEU A 143 7.13 -10.15 -17.72
N ALA A 144 6.58 -9.04 -18.23
CA ALA A 144 6.51 -8.78 -19.67
C ALA A 144 7.90 -8.56 -20.30
N THR A 145 8.91 -8.28 -19.47
CA THR A 145 10.30 -8.10 -19.87
C THR A 145 11.20 -9.19 -19.31
N GLN A 146 12.38 -9.38 -19.92
CA GLN A 146 13.34 -10.39 -19.46
C GLN A 146 14.03 -10.02 -18.13
N LEU A 147 14.06 -8.72 -17.81
CA LEU A 147 14.65 -8.16 -16.60
C LEU A 147 13.56 -7.79 -15.58
N PRO A 148 13.86 -7.80 -14.27
CA PRO A 148 12.93 -7.34 -13.22
C PRO A 148 12.51 -5.89 -13.47
N ASN A 149 11.22 -5.68 -13.76
CA ASN A 149 10.67 -4.35 -14.03
C ASN A 149 9.87 -3.84 -12.83
N LYS A 150 10.37 -2.76 -12.21
CA LYS A 150 9.75 -2.10 -11.05
C LYS A 150 8.80 -0.97 -11.46
N TRP A 151 8.69 -0.66 -12.75
CA TRP A 151 7.83 0.40 -13.26
C TRP A 151 6.37 0.37 -12.75
N PRO A 152 5.69 -0.79 -12.61
CA PRO A 152 4.33 -0.83 -12.09
C PRO A 152 4.21 -0.20 -10.69
N PHE A 153 5.22 -0.37 -9.83
CA PHE A 153 5.24 0.18 -8.47
C PHE A 153 5.32 1.71 -8.47
N PHE A 154 5.98 2.30 -9.47
CA PHE A 154 6.00 3.75 -9.65
C PHE A 154 4.61 4.33 -9.99
N ILE A 155 3.78 3.58 -10.75
CA ILE A 155 2.38 3.98 -11.02
C ILE A 155 1.58 4.01 -9.72
N PHE A 156 1.77 3.04 -8.82
CA PHE A 156 1.14 3.04 -7.50
C PHE A 156 1.63 4.17 -6.61
N PHE A 157 2.91 4.54 -6.71
CA PHE A 157 3.44 5.69 -5.99
C PHE A 157 2.82 7.02 -6.44
N ILE A 158 2.71 7.25 -7.75
CA ILE A 158 1.97 8.41 -8.27
C ILE A 158 0.52 8.36 -7.77
N GLY A 159 -0.10 7.19 -7.81
CA GLY A 159 -1.44 6.96 -7.26
C GLY A 159 -1.55 7.38 -5.80
N LEU A 160 -0.60 6.97 -4.96
CA LEU A 160 -0.55 7.28 -3.54
C LEU A 160 -0.48 8.78 -3.32
N ILE A 161 0.39 9.48 -4.04
CA ILE A 161 0.48 10.95 -3.99
C ILE A 161 -0.89 11.55 -4.33
N LEU A 162 -1.47 11.18 -5.47
CA LEU A 162 -2.74 11.76 -5.92
C LEU A 162 -3.89 11.51 -4.94
N MET A 163 -3.97 10.31 -4.34
CA MET A 163 -4.97 10.00 -3.32
C MET A 163 -4.73 10.78 -2.03
N ALA A 164 -3.48 10.90 -1.58
CA ALA A 164 -3.13 11.70 -0.41
C ALA A 164 -3.50 13.18 -0.62
N LEU A 165 -3.24 13.74 -1.80
CA LEU A 165 -3.63 15.11 -2.14
C LEU A 165 -5.16 15.27 -2.18
N SER A 166 -5.88 14.35 -2.82
CA SER A 166 -7.35 14.36 -2.90
C SER A 166 -8.00 14.33 -1.51
N LEU A 167 -7.61 13.36 -0.69
CA LEU A 167 -8.12 13.19 0.67
C LEU A 167 -7.79 14.41 1.53
N THR A 168 -6.56 14.92 1.44
CA THR A 168 -6.17 16.13 2.18
C THR A 168 -6.97 17.34 1.74
N TYR A 169 -7.23 17.49 0.45
CA TYR A 169 -8.04 18.59 -0.07
C TYR A 169 -9.47 18.54 0.48
N GLN A 170 -10.07 17.34 0.53
CA GLN A 170 -11.38 17.12 1.13
C GLN A 170 -11.37 17.40 2.64
N PHE A 171 -10.45 16.79 3.40
CA PHE A 171 -10.37 16.92 4.86
C PHE A 171 -9.98 18.32 5.34
N SER A 172 -9.17 19.05 4.58
CA SER A 172 -8.72 20.40 4.93
C SER A 172 -9.67 21.51 4.49
N ARG A 173 -10.91 21.18 4.08
CA ARG A 173 -11.89 22.13 3.55
C ARG A 173 -11.34 22.95 2.38
N LYS A 174 -10.71 22.26 1.43
CA LYS A 174 -10.14 22.84 0.21
C LYS A 174 -8.96 23.78 0.46
N ASN A 175 -8.25 23.63 1.58
CA ASN A 175 -7.05 24.40 1.89
C ASN A 175 -5.85 23.89 1.09
N ALA A 176 -5.43 24.66 0.10
CA ALA A 176 -4.31 24.31 -0.76
C ALA A 176 -2.94 24.27 -0.02
N LEU A 177 -2.77 25.00 1.10
CA LEU A 177 -1.54 24.91 1.88
C LEU A 177 -1.42 23.54 2.58
N SER A 178 -2.53 23.00 3.09
CA SER A 178 -2.56 21.65 3.67
C SER A 178 -2.22 20.58 2.63
N VAL A 179 -2.74 20.72 1.40
CA VAL A 179 -2.41 19.83 0.28
C VAL A 179 -0.91 19.83 -0.03
N MET A 180 -0.28 21.01 -0.06
CA MET A 180 1.17 21.13 -0.26
C MET A 180 1.98 20.53 0.89
N LEU A 181 1.55 20.72 2.14
CA LEU A 181 2.22 20.12 3.29
C LEU A 181 2.17 18.59 3.24
N VAL A 182 1.05 17.99 2.83
CA VAL A 182 0.96 16.54 2.67
C VAL A 182 1.82 16.04 1.52
N LEU A 183 1.93 16.79 0.42
CA LEU A 183 2.88 16.47 -0.65
C LEU A 183 4.31 16.37 -0.10
N PHE A 184 4.73 17.34 0.71
CA PHE A 184 6.06 17.32 1.34
C PHE A 184 6.21 16.24 2.38
N ALA A 185 5.16 15.93 3.14
CA ALA A 185 5.20 14.84 4.12
C ALA A 185 5.38 13.47 3.46
N VAL A 186 4.71 13.24 2.32
CA VAL A 186 4.80 11.99 1.55
C VAL A 186 6.17 11.88 0.88
N LEU A 187 6.59 12.92 0.15
CA LEU A 187 7.86 12.91 -0.59
C LEU A 187 9.07 13.01 0.33
N GLY A 188 8.93 13.70 1.46
CA GLY A 188 9.93 13.79 2.52
C GLY A 188 10.06 12.51 3.35
N SER A 189 9.22 11.49 3.10
CA SER A 189 9.26 10.25 3.86
C SER A 189 10.34 9.32 3.38
N HIS A 190 11.31 9.12 4.28
CA HIS A 190 12.40 8.17 4.10
C HIS A 190 11.89 6.75 3.80
N ASN A 191 10.88 6.29 4.57
CA ASN A 191 10.27 4.97 4.34
C ASN A 191 9.64 4.86 2.96
N ILE A 192 8.95 5.91 2.50
CA ILE A 192 8.35 5.92 1.16
C ILE A 192 9.46 5.98 0.10
N GLY A 193 10.51 6.79 0.31
CA GLY A 193 11.69 6.90 -0.55
C GLY A 193 12.37 5.56 -0.82
N ILE A 194 12.68 4.80 0.24
CA ILE A 194 13.24 3.45 0.12
C ILE A 194 12.26 2.52 -0.61
N GLN A 195 10.99 2.53 -0.24
CA GLN A 195 10.00 1.62 -0.81
C GLN A 195 9.74 1.84 -2.30
N ILE A 196 9.89 3.08 -2.81
CA ILE A 196 9.79 3.37 -4.25
C ILE A 196 10.94 2.69 -5.01
N GLY A 197 12.18 2.85 -4.54
CA GLY A 197 13.36 2.25 -5.18
C GLY A 197 13.37 0.73 -5.07
N ALA A 198 12.99 0.23 -3.89
CA ALA A 198 12.99 -1.20 -3.58
C ALA A 198 11.77 -1.97 -4.11
N ALA A 199 10.77 -1.27 -4.66
CA ALA A 199 9.53 -1.85 -5.18
C ALA A 199 8.79 -2.74 -4.16
N MET A 200 8.69 -2.28 -2.91
CA MET A 200 7.99 -3.03 -1.86
C MET A 200 6.47 -2.91 -2.00
N PHE A 201 5.75 -4.02 -1.81
CA PHE A 201 4.27 -4.01 -1.87
C PHE A 201 3.60 -3.18 -0.77
N ASP A 202 4.31 -2.83 0.30
CA ASP A 202 3.79 -1.93 1.35
C ASP A 202 3.33 -0.58 0.80
N LEU A 203 4.02 -0.06 -0.21
CA LEU A 203 3.61 1.15 -0.91
C LEU A 203 2.27 0.96 -1.65
N MET A 204 2.10 -0.21 -2.28
CA MET A 204 0.87 -0.54 -3.00
C MET A 204 -0.31 -0.76 -2.06
N MET A 205 -0.07 -1.40 -0.91
CA MET A 205 -1.08 -1.55 0.14
C MET A 205 -1.51 -0.20 0.72
N CYS A 206 -0.55 0.69 0.96
CA CYS A 206 -0.82 2.05 1.41
C CYS A 206 -1.67 2.80 0.38
N TYR A 207 -1.34 2.69 -0.91
CA TYR A 207 -2.18 3.21 -1.99
C TYR A 207 -3.60 2.64 -1.94
N LEU A 208 -3.77 1.31 -1.86
CA LEU A 208 -5.07 0.66 -1.87
C LEU A 208 -5.95 1.09 -0.69
N PHE A 209 -5.37 1.27 0.49
CA PHE A 209 -6.06 1.81 1.65
C PHE A 209 -6.58 3.24 1.40
N LEU A 210 -5.71 4.14 0.92
CA LEU A 210 -6.09 5.52 0.62
C LEU A 210 -7.09 5.61 -0.54
N ALA A 211 -6.93 4.78 -1.57
CA ALA A 211 -7.84 4.73 -2.70
C ALA A 211 -9.23 4.25 -2.28
N ALA A 212 -9.31 3.18 -1.47
CA ALA A 212 -10.59 2.72 -0.91
C ALA A 212 -11.26 3.82 -0.09
N LEU A 213 -10.52 4.54 0.75
CA LEU A 213 -11.06 5.65 1.53
C LEU A 213 -11.59 6.78 0.62
N ASP A 214 -10.84 7.19 -0.39
CA ASP A 214 -11.26 8.21 -1.35
C ASP A 214 -12.51 7.78 -2.13
N SER A 215 -12.53 6.54 -2.63
CA SER A 215 -13.67 5.94 -3.32
C SER A 215 -14.92 5.88 -2.45
N LEU A 216 -14.77 5.58 -1.14
CA LEU A 216 -15.87 5.56 -0.18
C LEU A 216 -16.45 6.96 0.03
N LEU A 217 -15.59 7.95 0.26
CA LEU A 217 -16.01 9.35 0.48
C LEU A 217 -16.70 9.94 -0.76
N ASN A 218 -16.16 9.65 -1.94
CA ASN A 218 -16.69 10.08 -3.23
C ASN A 218 -17.85 9.21 -3.75
N GLN A 219 -18.41 8.32 -2.93
CA GLN A 219 -19.57 7.47 -3.27
C GLN A 219 -19.37 6.56 -4.49
N ARG A 220 -18.12 6.24 -4.82
CA ARG A 220 -17.76 5.30 -5.89
C ARG A 220 -17.82 3.86 -5.35
N TRP A 221 -19.02 3.44 -4.96
CA TRP A 221 -19.27 2.21 -4.19
C TRP A 221 -18.67 0.93 -4.80
N VAL A 222 -18.74 0.80 -6.14
CA VAL A 222 -18.16 -0.35 -6.86
C VAL A 222 -16.65 -0.36 -6.74
N LEU A 223 -16.01 0.78 -7.02
CA LEU A 223 -14.55 0.91 -6.97
C LEU A 223 -14.04 0.74 -5.54
N PHE A 224 -14.73 1.33 -4.56
CA PHE A 224 -14.46 1.11 -3.14
C PHE A 224 -14.44 -0.38 -2.79
N SER A 225 -15.45 -1.14 -3.21
CA SER A 225 -15.57 -2.56 -2.88
C SER A 225 -14.42 -3.38 -3.47
N VAL A 226 -13.98 -3.05 -4.69
CA VAL A 226 -12.85 -3.71 -5.36
C VAL A 226 -11.52 -3.35 -4.72
N GLU A 227 -11.29 -2.06 -4.43
CA GLU A 227 -10.07 -1.57 -3.76
C GLU A 227 -9.96 -2.13 -2.34
N ALA A 228 -11.07 -2.16 -1.61
CA ALA A 228 -11.15 -2.77 -0.29
C ALA A 228 -10.88 -4.27 -0.34
N ALA A 229 -11.33 -4.99 -1.38
CA ALA A 229 -11.03 -6.41 -1.54
C ALA A 229 -9.54 -6.66 -1.82
N PHE A 230 -8.92 -5.89 -2.72
CA PHE A 230 -7.47 -5.96 -2.96
C PHE A 230 -6.66 -5.58 -1.72
N TYR A 231 -7.09 -4.56 -0.98
CA TYR A 231 -6.46 -4.20 0.29
C TYR A 231 -6.62 -5.33 1.30
N PHE A 232 -7.84 -5.82 1.56
CA PHE A 232 -8.11 -6.84 2.57
C PHE A 232 -7.28 -8.11 2.36
N TRP A 233 -7.05 -8.51 1.11
CA TRP A 233 -6.26 -9.69 0.75
C TRP A 233 -4.80 -9.38 0.38
N SER A 234 -4.30 -8.18 0.67
CA SER A 234 -2.95 -7.78 0.28
C SER A 234 -1.84 -8.46 1.09
N LYS A 235 -2.16 -8.96 2.29
CA LYS A 235 -1.30 -9.79 3.13
C LYS A 235 -2.18 -10.80 3.88
N SER A 236 -1.64 -11.98 4.13
CA SER A 236 -2.35 -13.11 4.76
C SER A 236 -2.84 -12.82 6.21
N PHE A 237 -2.13 -11.98 6.98
CA PHE A 237 -2.58 -11.55 8.31
C PHE A 237 -3.48 -10.31 8.31
N LEU A 238 -3.57 -9.57 7.20
CA LEU A 238 -4.28 -8.30 7.18
C LEU A 238 -5.79 -8.43 7.47
N PRO A 239 -6.50 -9.49 7.02
CA PRO A 239 -7.88 -9.75 7.45
C PRO A 239 -8.05 -9.78 8.97
N VAL A 240 -7.12 -10.47 9.66
CA VAL A 240 -7.12 -10.59 11.12
C VAL A 240 -6.80 -9.24 11.75
N GLN A 241 -5.80 -8.53 11.23
CA GLN A 241 -5.42 -7.20 11.72
C GLN A 241 -6.58 -6.21 11.61
N ILE A 242 -7.28 -6.15 10.47
CA ILE A 242 -8.45 -5.30 10.27
C ILE A 242 -9.56 -5.70 11.26
N GLY A 243 -9.83 -6.99 11.41
CA GLY A 243 -10.82 -7.48 12.39
C GLY A 243 -10.49 -7.06 13.82
N LEU A 244 -9.24 -7.20 14.24
CA LEU A 244 -8.77 -6.76 15.56
C LEU A 244 -8.90 -5.26 15.74
N ILE A 245 -8.52 -4.45 14.73
CA ILE A 245 -8.68 -2.99 14.77
C ILE A 245 -10.15 -2.63 14.97
N ILE A 246 -11.06 -3.25 14.24
CA ILE A 246 -12.50 -3.00 14.38
C ILE A 246 -12.99 -3.35 15.79
N VAL A 247 -12.61 -4.52 16.32
CA VAL A 247 -12.97 -4.93 17.69
C VAL A 247 -12.42 -3.93 18.71
N CYS A 248 -11.16 -3.53 18.59
CA CYS A 248 -10.54 -2.52 19.47
C CYS A 248 -11.28 -1.17 19.39
N MET A 249 -11.62 -0.71 18.18
CA MET A 249 -12.37 0.54 18.00
C MET A 249 -13.75 0.47 18.65
N VAL A 250 -14.46 -0.65 18.53
CA VAL A 250 -15.76 -0.88 19.16
C VAL A 250 -15.63 -0.90 20.69
N LEU A 251 -14.63 -1.60 21.23
CA LEU A 251 -14.36 -1.65 22.66
C LEU A 251 -14.03 -0.25 23.21
N ILE A 252 -13.14 0.49 22.56
CA ILE A 252 -12.81 1.88 22.92
C ILE A 252 -14.08 2.74 22.90
N TYR A 253 -14.92 2.62 21.87
CA TYR A 253 -16.18 3.34 21.81
C TYR A 253 -17.10 3.05 23.02
N TYR A 254 -17.26 1.78 23.39
CA TYR A 254 -18.07 1.41 24.56
C TYR A 254 -17.46 1.89 25.88
N VAL A 255 -16.12 1.83 26.03
CA VAL A 255 -15.42 2.36 27.20
C VAL A 255 -15.60 3.88 27.31
N LEU A 256 -15.40 4.63 26.22
CA LEU A 256 -15.62 6.07 26.19
C LEU A 256 -17.08 6.42 26.52
N ARG A 257 -18.03 5.64 26.01
CA ARG A 257 -19.45 5.80 26.33
C ARG A 257 -19.74 5.51 27.81
N TRP A 258 -19.12 4.48 28.39
CA TRP A 258 -19.23 4.17 29.82
C TRP A 258 -18.80 5.36 30.68
N PHE A 259 -17.65 5.96 30.36
CA PHE A 259 -17.13 7.13 31.06
C PHE A 259 -17.84 8.45 30.71
N LYS A 260 -18.93 8.41 29.91
CA LYS A 260 -19.63 9.61 29.40
C LYS A 260 -18.70 10.59 28.68
N LEU A 261 -17.58 10.10 28.14
CA LEU A 261 -16.66 10.85 27.29
C LEU A 261 -17.20 10.90 25.85
N THR A 262 -18.47 11.28 25.71
CA THR A 262 -19.21 11.31 24.44
C THR A 262 -18.81 12.49 23.54
N GLY A 263 -17.83 13.30 23.95
CA GLY A 263 -17.28 14.41 23.17
C GLY A 263 -16.25 14.03 22.12
N VAL A 264 -15.85 12.74 22.04
CA VAL A 264 -14.90 12.28 21.01
C VAL A 264 -15.64 12.05 19.70
N TYR A 265 -15.91 13.13 18.98
CA TYR A 265 -16.35 13.08 17.61
C TYR A 265 -15.10 13.18 16.72
N TRP A 266 -14.92 12.23 15.81
CA TRP A 266 -14.19 12.56 14.60
C TRP A 266 -15.09 13.55 13.85
N ASP A 267 -14.67 14.81 13.68
CA ASP A 267 -15.44 15.85 12.99
C ASP A 267 -15.54 15.55 11.48
N PHE A 268 -16.29 14.50 11.15
CA PHE A 268 -16.79 14.24 9.80
C PHE A 268 -18.15 14.92 9.59
N GLN A 269 -18.70 15.64 10.57
CA GLN A 269 -20.03 16.26 10.49
C GLN A 269 -20.11 17.24 9.31
N ASN A 270 -18.97 17.80 8.90
CA ASN A 270 -18.85 18.71 7.76
C ASN A 270 -18.48 18.02 6.43
N LEU A 271 -18.02 16.76 6.45
CA LEU A 271 -17.65 15.98 5.25
C LEU A 271 -18.75 15.00 4.82
N VAL A 272 -19.49 14.49 5.79
CA VAL A 272 -20.48 13.43 5.61
C VAL A 272 -21.85 14.00 5.93
N ALA A 273 -22.53 14.51 4.90
CA ALA A 273 -23.91 14.95 5.04
C ALA A 273 -24.80 13.78 5.47
N GLN A 274 -25.91 14.06 6.17
CA GLN A 274 -26.87 13.02 6.57
C GLN A 274 -27.38 12.20 5.37
N SER A 275 -27.46 12.82 4.18
CA SER A 275 -27.78 12.17 2.91
C SER A 275 -26.77 11.09 2.50
N TRP A 276 -25.48 11.28 2.79
CA TRP A 276 -24.43 10.29 2.53
C TRP A 276 -24.63 9.05 3.39
N ILE A 277 -24.95 9.20 4.67
CA ILE A 277 -25.21 8.07 5.59
C ILE A 277 -26.42 7.25 5.11
N VAL A 278 -27.48 7.93 4.66
CA VAL A 278 -28.67 7.29 4.10
C VAL A 278 -28.31 6.51 2.83
N GLN A 279 -27.51 7.10 1.93
CA GLN A 279 -27.04 6.43 0.72
C GLN A 279 -26.15 5.22 1.03
N LEU A 280 -25.20 5.34 1.97
CA LEU A 280 -24.37 4.22 2.41
C LEU A 280 -25.22 3.05 2.93
N LYS A 281 -26.21 3.35 3.79
CA LYS A 281 -27.15 2.32 4.28
C LYS A 281 -27.93 1.65 3.16
N ARG A 282 -28.40 2.44 2.18
CA ARG A 282 -29.14 1.93 1.01
C ARG A 282 -28.26 1.04 0.13
N GLN A 283 -27.00 1.42 -0.09
CA GLN A 283 -26.06 0.73 -0.97
C GLN A 283 -25.30 -0.40 -0.27
N GLY A 284 -25.41 -0.54 1.05
CA GLY A 284 -24.63 -1.49 1.85
C GLY A 284 -24.70 -2.94 1.35
N LYS A 285 -25.88 -3.40 0.91
CA LYS A 285 -26.04 -4.76 0.33
C LYS A 285 -25.26 -4.93 -0.97
N MET A 286 -25.29 -3.91 -1.84
CA MET A 286 -24.54 -3.92 -3.10
C MET A 286 -23.03 -3.90 -2.83
N ILE A 287 -22.58 -3.03 -1.92
CA ILE A 287 -21.17 -2.94 -1.50
C ILE A 287 -20.69 -4.29 -0.97
N ALA A 288 -21.44 -4.90 -0.04
CA ALA A 288 -21.10 -6.20 0.51
C ALA A 288 -21.10 -7.30 -0.57
N GLY A 289 -22.09 -7.32 -1.45
CA GLY A 289 -22.17 -8.28 -2.55
C GLY A 289 -20.97 -8.19 -3.49
N ILE A 290 -20.59 -6.98 -3.92
CA ILE A 290 -19.42 -6.76 -4.79
C ILE A 290 -18.14 -7.14 -4.06
N PHE A 291 -17.96 -6.71 -2.80
CA PHE A 291 -16.79 -7.07 -2.01
C PHE A 291 -16.62 -8.58 -1.88
N LEU A 292 -17.71 -9.33 -1.65
CA LEU A 292 -17.67 -10.79 -1.56
C LEU A 292 -17.29 -11.43 -2.90
N VAL A 293 -17.92 -11.01 -4.00
CA VAL A 293 -17.60 -11.54 -5.34
C VAL A 293 -16.14 -11.22 -5.71
N SER A 294 -15.70 -9.98 -5.49
CA SER A 294 -14.31 -9.58 -5.72
C SER A 294 -13.35 -10.36 -4.83
N SER A 295 -13.69 -10.61 -3.56
CA SER A 295 -12.87 -11.44 -2.66
C SER A 295 -12.76 -12.89 -3.15
N CYS A 296 -13.83 -13.48 -3.66
CA CYS A 296 -13.78 -14.82 -4.25
C CYS A 296 -12.86 -14.89 -5.48
N VAL A 297 -12.91 -13.88 -6.35
CA VAL A 297 -12.06 -13.83 -7.55
C VAL A 297 -10.60 -13.53 -7.20
N ILE A 298 -10.38 -12.57 -6.29
CA ILE A 298 -9.04 -12.11 -5.92
C ILE A 298 -8.32 -13.13 -5.04
N ALA A 299 -8.97 -13.65 -4.00
CA ALA A 299 -8.33 -14.48 -2.99
C ALA A 299 -8.73 -15.95 -3.06
N GLY A 300 -9.90 -16.30 -3.60
CA GLY A 300 -10.45 -17.66 -3.58
C GLY A 300 -9.46 -18.75 -4.01
N PRO A 301 -8.81 -18.63 -5.17
CA PRO A 301 -7.85 -19.63 -5.63
C PRO A 301 -6.63 -19.79 -4.69
N PHE A 302 -6.14 -18.66 -4.16
CA PHE A 302 -5.02 -18.64 -3.21
C PHE A 302 -5.42 -19.23 -1.86
N LEU A 303 -6.64 -18.93 -1.37
CA LEU A 303 -7.18 -19.50 -0.14
C LEU A 303 -7.30 -21.02 -0.23
N VAL A 304 -7.81 -21.55 -1.35
CA VAL A 304 -7.95 -23.01 -1.56
C VAL A 304 -6.58 -23.69 -1.55
N LYS A 305 -5.60 -23.13 -2.27
CA LYS A 305 -4.23 -23.66 -2.28
C LYS A 305 -3.60 -23.61 -0.89
N THR A 306 -3.63 -22.45 -0.26
CA THR A 306 -3.04 -22.25 1.06
C THR A 306 -3.70 -23.17 2.10
N LEU A 307 -5.02 -23.34 2.05
CA LEU A 307 -5.74 -24.32 2.87
C LEU A 307 -5.32 -25.76 2.57
N ALA A 308 -5.01 -26.12 1.33
CA ALA A 308 -4.61 -27.49 0.96
C ALA A 308 -3.17 -27.83 1.41
N HIS A 309 -2.26 -26.85 1.44
CA HIS A 309 -0.84 -27.06 1.72
C HIS A 309 -0.39 -26.60 3.10
N ALA A 310 -0.84 -25.42 3.55
CA ALA A 310 -0.47 -24.83 4.85
C ALA A 310 -1.51 -25.11 5.94
N GLY A 311 -2.74 -25.43 5.54
CA GLY A 311 -3.86 -25.75 6.41
C GLY A 311 -4.61 -24.59 7.01
N THR A 312 -4.09 -23.39 6.83
CA THR A 312 -4.71 -22.14 7.23
C THR A 312 -4.35 -21.09 6.18
N PRO A 313 -5.28 -20.22 5.76
CA PRO A 313 -4.98 -19.08 4.90
C PRO A 313 -4.26 -17.94 5.64
N LEU A 314 -4.18 -18.02 6.96
CA LEU A 314 -3.74 -16.92 7.82
C LEU A 314 -2.32 -17.19 8.31
N TYR A 315 -1.30 -16.62 7.68
CA TYR A 315 0.06 -16.61 8.26
C TYR A 315 0.21 -15.44 9.24
N PRO A 316 0.92 -15.58 10.37
CA PRO A 316 1.54 -16.79 10.91
C PRO A 316 0.60 -17.61 11.84
N PHE A 317 -0.72 -17.39 11.77
CA PHE A 317 -1.68 -17.96 12.72
C PHE A 317 -2.12 -19.38 12.34
N ALA A 318 -1.91 -20.36 13.22
CA ALA A 318 -2.36 -21.75 13.07
C ALA A 318 -1.75 -22.51 11.86
N VAL A 319 -0.49 -22.19 11.49
CA VAL A 319 0.27 -22.93 10.47
C VAL A 319 0.29 -24.42 10.82
N GLY A 320 -0.13 -25.29 9.89
CA GLY A 320 -0.18 -26.74 10.12
C GLY A 320 -1.45 -27.25 10.83
N SER A 321 -2.51 -26.46 10.95
CA SER A 321 -3.79 -26.89 11.56
C SER A 321 -4.60 -27.91 10.72
N LEU A 322 -4.04 -28.45 9.63
CA LEU A 322 -4.63 -29.57 8.89
C LEU A 322 -4.42 -30.91 9.60
N ASN A 323 -5.43 -31.77 9.49
CA ASN A 323 -5.43 -33.21 9.78
C ASN A 323 -4.49 -34.04 8.87
N ARG A 324 -3.34 -33.51 8.43
CA ARG A 324 -2.27 -34.36 7.88
C ARG A 324 -1.33 -34.66 9.04
N PRO A 325 -0.96 -35.94 9.28
CA PRO A 325 0.07 -36.24 10.26
C PRO A 325 1.33 -35.50 9.83
N ILE A 326 1.62 -34.40 10.54
CA ILE A 326 2.87 -33.66 10.39
C ILE A 326 3.93 -34.66 10.81
N ASP A 327 4.86 -34.98 9.90
CA ASP A 327 6.04 -35.74 10.25
C ASP A 327 7.07 -34.75 10.81
N PRO A 328 7.23 -34.66 12.15
CA PRO A 328 8.16 -33.72 12.76
C PRO A 328 9.63 -34.09 12.47
N VAL A 329 9.86 -35.30 11.95
CA VAL A 329 11.17 -35.84 11.62
C VAL A 329 11.57 -35.47 10.19
N SER A 330 10.60 -35.14 9.32
CA SER A 330 10.87 -34.80 7.93
C SER A 330 11.82 -33.60 7.81
N GLY A 331 12.78 -33.69 6.89
CA GLY A 331 13.69 -32.57 6.60
C GLY A 331 12.95 -31.30 6.17
N HIS A 332 11.77 -31.45 5.56
CA HIS A 332 10.92 -30.35 5.14
C HIS A 332 10.33 -29.57 6.31
N TRP A 333 9.76 -30.26 7.31
CA TRP A 333 9.21 -29.59 8.50
C TRP A 333 10.32 -28.88 9.28
N ARG A 334 11.48 -29.53 9.46
CA ARG A 334 12.62 -28.92 10.16
C ARG A 334 13.16 -27.69 9.43
N SER A 335 13.18 -27.68 8.10
CA SER A 335 13.60 -26.51 7.31
C SER A 335 12.61 -25.35 7.43
N LEU A 336 11.31 -25.63 7.37
CA LEU A 336 10.26 -24.63 7.56
C LEU A 336 10.30 -24.04 8.96
N LEU A 337 10.39 -24.89 9.99
CA LEU A 337 10.50 -24.48 11.38
C LEU A 337 11.76 -23.63 11.61
N ARG A 338 12.92 -24.08 11.12
CA ARG A 338 14.18 -23.34 11.24
C ARG A 338 14.13 -21.99 10.53
N ASN A 339 13.50 -21.90 9.35
CA ASN A 339 13.33 -20.61 8.67
C ASN A 339 12.37 -19.70 9.42
N ALA A 340 11.28 -20.22 9.97
CA ALA A 340 10.36 -19.45 10.80
C ALA A 340 11.03 -18.96 12.09
N GLU A 341 11.80 -19.82 12.77
CA GLU A 341 12.59 -19.49 13.94
C GLU A 341 13.66 -18.44 13.60
N TYR A 342 14.42 -18.61 12.51
CA TYR A 342 15.40 -17.63 12.03
C TYR A 342 14.75 -16.27 11.74
N MET A 343 13.58 -16.24 11.09
CA MET A 343 12.86 -14.99 10.82
C MET A 343 12.32 -14.32 12.09
N VAL A 344 11.96 -15.10 13.11
CA VAL A 344 11.43 -14.62 14.39
C VAL A 344 12.54 -14.20 15.37
N HIS A 345 13.70 -14.87 15.32
CA HIS A 345 14.79 -14.67 16.27
C HIS A 345 15.93 -13.84 15.69
N ASP A 346 16.42 -14.17 14.50
CA ASP A 346 17.65 -13.57 13.95
C ASP A 346 17.33 -12.34 13.08
N VAL A 347 16.36 -12.41 12.16
CA VAL A 347 16.02 -11.28 11.26
C VAL A 347 15.24 -10.17 12.00
N LYS A 348 14.48 -10.54 13.04
CA LYS A 348 13.71 -9.60 13.88
C LYS A 348 14.60 -8.70 14.73
N ASP A 349 15.84 -9.10 15.00
CA ASP A 349 16.81 -8.32 15.79
C ASP A 349 17.70 -7.41 14.93
N ASP A 350 17.88 -7.70 13.64
CA ASP A 350 18.76 -6.93 12.73
C ASP A 350 18.26 -5.51 12.39
N TYR A 351 16.94 -5.26 12.46
CA TYR A 351 16.35 -3.94 12.14
C TYR A 351 16.16 -3.03 13.36
N GLY A 352 16.98 -3.19 14.42
CA GLY A 352 17.21 -2.18 15.47
C GLY A 352 15.96 -1.39 15.85
N HIS A 353 14.96 -2.06 16.44
CA HIS A 353 13.67 -1.44 16.65
C HIS A 353 13.75 -0.20 17.57
N GLY A 354 12.85 0.75 17.29
CA GLY A 354 12.26 1.67 18.27
C GLY A 354 11.53 0.93 19.40
N ARG A 355 12.21 0.01 20.12
CA ARG A 355 11.69 -0.83 21.23
C ARG A 355 11.32 0.00 22.44
N SER A 356 11.82 1.22 22.49
CA SER A 356 11.47 2.23 23.48
C SER A 356 11.20 3.56 22.78
N PRO A 357 10.44 4.48 23.43
CA PRO A 357 10.36 5.87 22.97
C PRO A 357 11.73 6.50 22.75
N VAL A 358 12.75 6.05 23.49
CA VAL A 358 14.15 6.52 23.35
C VAL A 358 14.75 6.06 22.03
N ASP A 359 14.59 4.78 21.67
CA ASP A 359 15.10 4.24 20.40
C ASP A 359 14.37 4.84 19.20
N PHE A 360 13.07 5.12 19.34
CA PHE A 360 12.29 5.85 18.33
C PHE A 360 12.82 7.28 18.14
N LEU A 361 13.07 8.02 19.22
CA LEU A 361 13.66 9.37 19.17
C LEU A 361 15.09 9.33 18.61
N LYS A 362 15.88 8.32 18.98
CA LYS A 362 17.23 8.11 18.46
C LYS A 362 17.21 7.82 16.96
N HIS A 363 16.28 7.00 16.47
CA HIS A 363 16.09 6.78 15.04
C HIS A 363 15.73 8.08 14.32
N PHE A 364 14.80 8.88 14.87
CA PHE A 364 14.45 10.20 14.32
C PHE A 364 15.63 11.19 14.30
N TRP A 365 16.51 11.12 15.28
CA TRP A 365 17.74 11.90 15.33
C TRP A 365 18.76 11.43 14.28
N LEU A 366 18.98 10.13 14.19
CA LEU A 366 19.92 9.49 13.27
C LEU A 366 19.54 9.70 11.79
N ILE A 367 18.27 9.84 11.45
CA ILE A 367 17.89 10.19 10.08
C ILE A 367 18.10 11.68 9.78
N ALA A 368 18.22 12.53 10.79
CA ALA A 368 18.19 14.00 10.65
C ALA A 368 19.52 14.69 10.95
N VAL A 369 20.43 14.03 11.67
CA VAL A 369 21.73 14.56 12.08
C VAL A 369 22.81 13.53 11.73
N PRO A 370 23.90 13.92 11.04
CA PRO A 370 25.00 13.01 10.73
C PRO A 370 25.64 12.52 12.03
N GLU A 371 25.81 11.22 12.19
CA GLU A 371 26.44 10.64 13.38
C GLU A 371 27.68 9.83 12.95
N LYS A 372 28.73 9.90 13.77
CA LYS A 372 29.98 9.21 13.49
C LYS A 372 29.72 7.70 13.54
N ASP A 373 30.26 6.96 12.57
CA ASP A 373 30.15 5.50 12.45
C ASP A 373 28.74 4.97 12.05
N VAL A 374 27.82 5.85 11.63
CA VAL A 374 26.52 5.48 11.03
C VAL A 374 26.45 5.98 9.59
N ASN A 375 26.23 5.07 8.62
CA ASN A 375 26.07 5.44 7.22
C ASN A 375 24.67 6.00 6.93
N ASN A 376 24.39 7.21 7.42
CA ASN A 376 23.12 7.92 7.25
C ASN A 376 23.20 9.06 6.22
N ALA A 377 24.26 9.09 5.40
CA ALA A 377 24.49 10.15 4.42
C ALA A 377 23.36 10.28 3.38
N PHE A 378 22.66 9.19 3.10
CA PHE A 378 21.48 9.17 2.21
C PHE A 378 20.20 9.64 2.90
N ASP A 379 20.13 9.53 4.23
CA ASP A 379 18.92 9.75 5.03
C ASP A 379 18.87 11.18 5.57
N TYR A 380 20.05 11.77 5.84
CA TYR A 380 20.25 13.11 6.39
C TYR A 380 19.46 14.24 5.69
N PRO A 381 19.46 14.37 4.35
CA PRO A 381 18.73 15.44 3.68
C PRO A 381 17.21 15.39 3.91
N LEU A 382 16.67 14.19 4.16
CA LEU A 382 15.25 13.94 4.40
C LEU A 382 14.89 14.17 5.88
N GLY A 383 15.70 13.64 6.82
CA GLY A 383 15.44 13.85 8.25
C GLY A 383 15.54 15.31 8.70
N LEU A 384 16.41 16.11 8.05
CA LEU A 384 16.51 17.55 8.33
C LEU A 384 15.17 18.27 8.06
N VAL A 385 14.45 17.88 6.99
CA VAL A 385 13.13 18.45 6.67
C VAL A 385 12.12 18.15 7.78
N TYR A 386 12.17 16.94 8.35
CA TYR A 386 11.30 16.59 9.48
C TYR A 386 11.55 17.45 10.71
N LEU A 387 12.83 17.67 11.09
CA LEU A 387 13.18 18.54 12.22
C LEU A 387 12.69 19.98 12.00
N LEU A 388 12.86 20.51 10.77
CA LEU A 388 12.45 21.87 10.42
C LEU A 388 10.92 22.06 10.46
N VAL A 389 10.14 21.03 10.13
CA VAL A 389 8.67 21.08 10.13
C VAL A 389 8.07 20.74 11.50
N LEU A 390 8.76 19.94 12.33
CA LEU A 390 8.29 19.51 13.65
C LEU A 390 7.96 20.71 14.57
N GLY A 391 8.79 21.75 14.57
CA GLY A 391 8.54 22.95 15.39
C GLY A 391 7.25 23.69 15.00
N LEU A 392 6.97 23.79 13.70
CA LEU A 392 5.73 24.39 13.19
C LEU A 392 4.52 23.51 13.49
N PHE A 393 4.66 22.19 13.39
CA PHE A 393 3.63 21.23 13.75
C PHE A 393 3.26 21.31 15.24
N LEU A 394 4.24 21.23 16.14
CA LEU A 394 4.03 21.31 17.59
C LEU A 394 3.38 22.64 17.99
N ARG A 395 3.79 23.76 17.38
CA ARG A 395 3.15 25.06 17.57
C ARG A 395 1.67 25.01 17.18
N ASN A 396 1.33 24.45 16.02
CA ASN A 396 -0.05 24.39 15.54
C ASN A 396 -0.93 23.47 16.38
N VAL A 397 -0.40 22.31 16.81
CA VAL A 397 -1.08 21.41 17.77
C VAL A 397 -1.34 22.13 19.10
N PHE A 398 -0.35 22.85 19.62
CA PHE A 398 -0.50 23.59 20.87
C PHE A 398 -1.53 24.72 20.76
N LEU A 399 -1.58 25.40 19.60
CA LEU A 399 -2.61 26.40 19.30
C LEU A 399 -4.01 25.79 19.12
N SER A 400 -4.13 24.57 18.59
CA SER A 400 -5.42 23.90 18.45
C SER A 400 -5.95 23.34 19.76
N LEU A 401 -5.07 22.87 20.67
CA LEU A 401 -5.44 22.38 21.99
C LEU A 401 -5.87 23.50 22.97
N ARG A 402 -5.56 24.76 22.65
CA ARG A 402 -6.02 25.94 23.38
C ARG A 402 -7.41 26.42 22.97
N LYS A 403 -7.98 25.87 21.90
CA LYS A 403 -9.37 26.09 21.47
C LYS A 403 -10.25 24.96 21.98
#